data_AF-A0A3G9H483-F1
#
_entry.id   AF-A0A3G9H483-F1
#
_cell.length_a   1.000
_cell.length_b   1.000
_cell.length_c   1.000
_cell.angle_alpha   90.00
_cell.angle_beta   90.00
_cell.angle_gamma   90.00
#
_symmetry.space_group_name_H-M   'P 1'
#
loop_
_entity.id
_entity.type
_entity.pdbx_description
1 polymer ?
#
loop_
_entity_poly.entity_id
_entity_poly.type
_entity_poly.pdbx_seq_one_letter_code
_entity_poly.pdbx_strand_id
1 'polypeptide(L)' 'MEKEEILEKIEKLLSFDGNDTAINPAYLKYFTLRELENILQELEKRYENMVEENLEWMRQFKSDSDTTRNMD' A
#
# COMPACT_ATOMS: atom_id res chain seq x y z
N MET A 1 -16.43 -12.37 1.88
CA MET A 1 -15.85 -11.36 2.80
C MET A 1 -17.01 -10.53 3.29
N GLU A 2 -17.05 -10.33 4.60
CA GLU A 2 -17.93 -9.38 5.24
C GLU A 2 -17.35 -7.97 5.17
N LYS A 3 -18.18 -6.95 5.42
CA LYS A 3 -17.75 -5.54 5.34
C LYS A 3 -16.68 -5.20 6.36
N GLU A 4 -16.75 -5.77 7.56
CA GLU A 4 -15.75 -5.58 8.60
C GLU A 4 -14.37 -6.10 8.18
N GLU A 5 -14.32 -7.27 7.53
CA GLU A 5 -13.06 -7.85 7.04
C GLU A 5 -12.40 -6.97 5.98
N ILE A 6 -13.19 -6.34 5.12
CA ILE A 6 -12.68 -5.42 4.09
C ILE A 6 -12.17 -4.14 4.74
N LEU A 7 -12.87 -3.62 5.75
CA LEU A 7 -12.45 -2.42 6.48
C LEU A 7 -11.08 -2.61 7.12
N GLU A 8 -10.87 -3.74 7.81
CA GLU A 8 -9.57 -4.04 8.44
C GLU A 8 -8.42 -4.11 7.42
N LYS A 9 -8.69 -4.62 6.20
CA LYS A 9 -7.70 -4.65 5.12
C LYS A 9 -7.39 -3.25 4.60
N ILE A 10 -8.42 -2.42 4.43
CA ILE A 10 -8.29 -1.01 4.02
C ILE A 10 -7.46 -0.25 5.05
N GLU A 11 -7.75 -0.39 6.35
CA GLU A 11 -6.99 0.25 7.43
C GLU A 11 -5.52 -0.16 7.41
N LYS A 12 -5.22 -1.46 7.24
CA LYS A 12 -3.84 -1.94 7.13
C LYS A 12 -3.08 -1.35 5.95
N LEU A 13 -3.73 -1.21 4.80
CA LEU A 13 -3.12 -0.61 3.61
C LEU A 13 -2.88 0.89 3.79
N LEU A 14 -3.78 1.59 4.47
CA LEU A 14 -3.63 3.02 4.75
C LEU A 14 -2.55 3.29 5.80
N SER A 15 -2.40 2.40 6.79
CA SER A 15 -1.38 2.53 7.83
C SER A 15 0.04 2.16 7.40
N PHE A 16 0.26 1.89 6.10
CA PHE A 16 1.57 1.47 5.60
C PHE A 16 2.67 2.54 5.78
N ASP A 17 2.34 3.82 5.72
CA ASP A 17 3.30 4.92 5.88
C ASP A 17 3.74 5.15 7.35
N GLY A 18 3.27 4.31 8.28
CA GLY A 18 3.53 4.41 9.70
C GLY A 18 2.55 5.31 10.46
N ASN A 19 1.56 5.91 9.78
CA ASN A 19 0.44 6.58 10.44
C ASN A 19 -0.66 5.58 10.76
N ASP A 20 -1.02 5.46 12.04
CA ASP A 20 -2.15 4.64 12.44
C ASP A 20 -3.46 5.24 11.91
N THR A 21 -3.99 4.65 10.85
CA THR A 21 -5.24 5.08 10.22
C THR A 21 -6.37 4.17 10.66
N ALA A 22 -7.18 4.65 11.61
CA ALA A 22 -8.42 4.01 12.03
C ALA A 22 -9.63 4.63 11.34
N ILE A 23 -10.48 3.81 10.74
CA ILE A 23 -11.73 4.22 10.09
C ILE A 23 -12.89 3.88 11.03
N ASN A 24 -13.80 4.84 11.21
CA ASN A 24 -14.99 4.58 12.02
C ASN A 24 -15.90 3.53 11.32
N PRO A 25 -16.15 2.36 11.95
CA PRO A 25 -16.97 1.29 11.35
C PRO A 25 -18.43 1.72 11.10
N ALA A 26 -18.90 2.80 11.75
CA ALA A 26 -20.22 3.38 11.45
C ALA A 26 -20.36 3.84 9.99
N TYR A 27 -19.26 4.01 9.25
CA TYR A 27 -19.29 4.33 7.83
C TYR A 27 -19.71 3.15 6.95
N LEU A 28 -19.56 1.89 7.41
CA LEU A 28 -19.92 0.68 6.65
C LEU A 28 -21.40 0.64 6.23
N LYS A 29 -22.27 1.37 6.94
CA LYS A 29 -23.69 1.49 6.58
C LYS A 29 -23.94 2.31 5.31
N TYR A 30 -22.99 3.16 4.91
CA TYR A 30 -23.10 4.01 3.73
C TYR A 30 -22.48 3.39 2.48
N PHE A 31 -21.67 2.35 2.64
CA PHE A 31 -21.04 1.66 1.52
C PHE A 31 -21.68 0.30 1.30
N THR A 32 -21.89 -0.07 0.06
CA THR A 32 -22.17 -1.45 -0.33
C THR A 32 -20.90 -2.30 -0.22
N LEU A 33 -21.07 -3.63 -0.16
CA LEU A 33 -19.93 -4.54 -0.16
C LEU A 33 -19.04 -4.32 -1.40
N ARG A 34 -19.66 -4.16 -2.58
CA ARG A 34 -18.96 -3.93 -3.84
C ARG A 34 -18.16 -2.63 -3.87
N GLU A 35 -18.67 -1.56 -3.26
CA GLU A 35 -17.92 -0.30 -3.16
C GLU A 35 -16.68 -0.45 -2.28
N LEU A 36 -16.81 -1.16 -1.16
CA LEU A 36 -15.67 -1.46 -0.28
C LEU A 36 -14.63 -2.36 -0.99
N GLU A 37 -15.08 -3.37 -1.74
CA GLU A 37 -14.20 -4.22 -2.56
C GLU A 37 -13.44 -3.39 -3.61
N ASN A 38 -14.13 -2.47 -4.30
CA ASN A 38 -13.49 -1.58 -5.27
C ASN A 38 -12.44 -0.67 -4.60
N ILE A 39 -12.74 -0.10 -3.44
CA ILE A 39 -11.79 0.72 -2.68
C ILE A 39 -10.56 -0.10 -2.29
N LEU A 40 -10.77 -1.32 -1.79
CA LEU A 40 -9.69 -2.23 -1.43
C LEU A 40 -8.79 -2.52 -2.64
N GLN A 41 -9.36 -2.90 -3.79
CA GLN A 41 -8.59 -3.20 -4.99
C GLN A 41 -7.75 -2.01 -5.49
N GLU A 42 -8.31 -0.81 -5.45
CA GLU A 42 -7.59 0.41 -5.85
C GLU A 42 -6.42 0.71 -4.90
N LEU A 43 -6.59 0.45 -3.59
CA LEU A 43 -5.51 0.59 -2.61
C LEU A 43 -4.42 -0.47 -2.78
N GLU A 44 -4.80 -1.73 -3.01
CA GLU A 44 -3.85 -2.83 -3.27
C GLU A 44 -3.00 -2.52 -4.52
N LYS A 45 -3.62 -2.04 -5.60
CA LYS A 45 -2.89 -1.67 -6.82
C LYS A 45 -1.92 -0.52 -6.61
N ARG A 46 -2.30 0.49 -5.82
CA ARG A 46 -1.39 1.60 -5.47
C ARG A 46 -0.22 1.12 -4.62
N TYR A 47 -0.49 0.22 -3.70
CA TYR A 47 0.52 -0.41 -2.86
C TYR A 47 1.53 -1.20 -3.69
N GLU A 48 1.07 -2.04 -4.61
CA GLU A 48 1.92 -2.81 -5.52
C GLU A 48 2.84 -1.91 -6.35
N ASN A 49 2.29 -0.87 -6.99
CA ASN A 49 3.08 0.08 -7.77
C ASN A 49 4.17 0.76 -6.91
N MET A 50 3.84 1.17 -5.69
CA MET A 50 4.79 1.83 -4.80
C MET A 50 5.90 0.87 -4.33
N VAL A 51 5.58 -0.41 -4.09
CA VAL A 51 6.59 -1.43 -3.76
C VAL A 51 7.51 -1.70 -4.96
N GLU A 52 6.95 -1.77 -6.18
CA GLU A 52 7.71 -1.93 -7.41
C GLU A 52 8.66 -0.75 -7.64
N GLU A 53 8.16 0.49 -7.54
CA GLU A 53 8.98 1.71 -7.64
C GLU A 53 10.10 1.74 -6.59
N ASN A 54 9.83 1.33 -5.35
CA ASN A 54 10.82 1.28 -4.28
C ASN A 54 11.90 0.20 -4.56
N LEU A 55 11.50 -0.97 -5.06
CA LEU A 55 12.43 -2.02 -5.47
C LEU A 55 13.31 -1.59 -6.64
N GLU A 56 12.75 -0.90 -7.64
CA GLU A 56 13.51 -0.34 -8.75
C GLU A 56 14.51 0.72 -8.27
N TRP A 57 14.08 1.62 -7.38
CA TRP A 57 14.94 2.60 -6.75
C TRP A 57 16.11 1.94 -6.00
N MET A 58 15.86 0.92 -5.19
CA MET A 58 16.94 0.19 -4.49
C MET A 58 17.92 -0.49 -5.45
N ARG A 59 17.45 -1.01 -6.59
CA ARG A 59 18.33 -1.62 -7.61
C ARG A 59 19.26 -0.59 -8.25
N GLN A 60 18.75 0.60 -8.59
CA GLN A 60 19.55 1.69 -9.15
C GLN A 60 20.59 2.20 -8.14
N PHE A 61 20.19 2.40 -6.88
CA PHE A 61 21.10 2.82 -5.81
C PHE A 61 22.25 1.83 -5.58
N LYS A 62 21.96 0.52 -5.63
CA LYS A 62 23.00 -0.50 -5.48
C LYS A 62 23.99 -0.48 -6.65
N SER A 63 23.50 -0.33 -7.89
CA SER A 63 24.34 -0.24 -9.09
C SER A 63 25.28 0.97 -9.08
N ASP A 64 24.79 2.13 -8.65
CA ASP A 64 25.58 3.36 -8.58
C ASP A 64 26.67 3.27 -7.49
N SER A 65 26.37 2.64 -6.34
CA SER A 65 27.33 2.46 -5.25
C SER A 65 28.49 1.49 -5.58
N ASP A 66 28.25 0.47 -6.41
CA ASP A 66 29.28 -0.49 -6.84
C ASP A 66 30.17 0.06 -7.96
N THR A 67 29.66 0.99 -8.77
CA THR A 67 30.43 1.60 -9.87
C THR A 67 31.48 2.59 -9.36
N THR A 68 31.21 3.30 -8.26
CA THR A 68 32.18 4.23 -7.65
C THR A 68 33.32 3.55 -6.88
N ARG A 69 33.20 2.26 -6.52
CA ARG A 69 34.23 1.53 -5.75
C ARG A 69 35.33 0.91 -6.63
N ASN A 70 35.13 0.84 -7.94
CA ASN A 70 36.06 0.21 -8.88
C ASN A 70 36.84 1.22 -9.75
N MET A 71 36.85 2.50 -9.37
CA MET A 71 37.60 3.58 -10.04
C MET A 71 38.67 4.24 -9.15
N ASP A 72 39.10 3.59 -8.07
CA ASP A 72 40.28 3.96 -7.24
C ASP A 72 41.36 2.88 -7.31
#